data_AF-A0A960R7L7-F1
#
_entry.id   AF-A0A960R7L7-F1
#
_cell.length_a   1.000
_cell.length_b   1.000
_cell.length_c   1.000
_cell.angle_alpha   90.00
_cell.angle_beta   90.00
_cell.angle_gamma   90.00
#
_symmetry.space_group_name_H-M   'P 1'
#
loop_
_entity.id
_entity.type
_entity.pdbx_description
1 polymer ?
#
loop_
_entity_poly.entity_id
_entity_poly.type
_entity_poly.pdbx_seq_one_letter_code
_entity_poly.pdbx_strand_id
1 'polypeptide(L)'
;MSALKLIFSSLLHYRGLNLAVLAGVALTSAILSGALVVGDSVKESLRQNSEARISEAGPVLVGGERFFTEDLAARVAKATSGTAPAIAPILQLEGTVTVQGGGRRLNGVQILGVTEAFWKLGTSGAPPDAIAAKGNNWFAVNEAAARRLDVTVGDR
;
A
#
# COMPACT_ATOMS: atom_id res chain seq x y z
N MET A 1 -41.64 -18.83 46.75
CA MET A 1 -42.08 -18.15 45.52
C MET A 1 -40.84 -17.63 44.80
N SER A 2 -40.62 -18.00 43.54
CA SER A 2 -39.37 -17.65 42.83
C SER A 2 -39.44 -16.23 42.26
N ALA A 3 -38.43 -15.40 42.52
CA ALA A 3 -38.31 -14.04 42.01
C ALA A 3 -38.41 -13.97 40.47
N LEU A 4 -37.93 -15.00 39.77
CA LEU A 4 -38.05 -15.14 38.31
C LEU A 4 -39.51 -15.16 37.84
N LYS A 5 -40.42 -15.74 38.63
CA LYS A 5 -41.85 -15.82 38.29
C LYS A 5 -42.53 -14.45 38.39
N LEU A 6 -42.11 -13.62 39.35
CA LEU A 6 -42.56 -12.23 39.49
C LEU A 6 -42.02 -11.35 38.35
N ILE A 7 -40.76 -11.52 37.96
CA ILE A 7 -40.14 -10.79 36.84
C ILE A 7 -40.86 -11.10 35.53
N PHE A 8 -41.11 -12.38 35.23
CA PHE A 8 -41.84 -12.77 34.01
C PHE A 8 -43.28 -12.26 34.01
N SER A 9 -43.98 -12.34 35.15
CA SER A 9 -45.35 -11.83 35.29
C SER A 9 -45.41 -10.31 35.07
N SER A 10 -44.43 -9.56 35.60
CA SER A 10 -44.32 -8.11 35.40
C SER A 10 -44.01 -7.74 33.94
N LEU A 11 -43.12 -8.49 33.28
CA LEU A 11 -42.82 -8.33 31.85
C LEU A 11 -44.04 -8.56 30.96
N LEU A 12 -44.85 -9.58 31.29
CA LEU A 12 -46.10 -9.94 30.62
C LEU A 12 -47.27 -8.99 30.93
N HIS A 13 -47.22 -8.22 32.02
CA HIS A 13 -48.24 -7.22 32.34
C HIS A 13 -48.02 -5.92 31.55
N TYR A 14 -46.77 -5.45 31.43
CA TYR A 14 -46.40 -4.23 30.69
C TYR A 14 -45.86 -4.49 29.28
N ARG A 15 -46.54 -5.34 28.49
CA ARG A 15 -46.03 -5.85 27.20
C ARG A 15 -45.69 -4.76 26.19
N GLY A 16 -46.50 -3.69 26.12
CA GLY A 16 -46.28 -2.60 25.16
C GLY A 16 -44.95 -1.87 25.36
N LEU A 17 -44.64 -1.51 26.60
CA LEU A 17 -43.39 -0.81 26.93
C LEU A 17 -42.17 -1.73 26.78
N ASN A 18 -42.26 -2.97 27.26
CA ASN A 18 -41.17 -3.93 27.15
C ASN A 18 -40.85 -4.32 25.70
N LEU A 19 -41.87 -4.40 24.83
CA LEU A 19 -41.67 -4.65 23.39
C LEU A 19 -40.97 -3.48 22.70
N ALA A 20 -41.32 -2.23 23.05
CA ALA A 20 -40.65 -1.05 22.50
C ALA A 20 -39.16 -1.00 22.89
N VAL A 21 -38.84 -1.30 24.16
CA VAL A 21 -37.46 -1.39 24.64
C VAL A 21 -36.70 -2.51 23.93
N LEU A 22 -37.31 -3.70 23.81
CA LEU A 22 -36.70 -4.84 23.13
C LEU A 22 -36.40 -4.55 21.66
N ALA A 23 -37.32 -3.88 20.95
CA ALA A 23 -37.11 -3.44 19.58
C ALA A 23 -35.94 -2.44 19.46
N GLY A 24 -35.84 -1.47 20.38
CA GLY A 24 -34.74 -0.50 20.41
C GLY A 24 -33.38 -1.15 20.68
N VAL A 25 -33.31 -2.07 21.63
CA VAL A 25 -32.09 -2.84 21.93
C VAL A 25 -31.70 -3.74 20.75
N ALA A 26 -32.66 -4.43 20.14
CA ALA A 26 -32.43 -5.28 18.98
C ALA A 26 -31.89 -4.46 17.79
N LEU A 27 -32.49 -3.30 17.51
CA LEU A 27 -32.05 -2.39 16.46
C LEU A 27 -30.64 -1.86 16.71
N THR A 28 -30.37 -1.38 17.93
CA THR A 28 -29.05 -0.83 18.30
C THR A 28 -27.96 -1.90 18.21
N SER A 29 -28.26 -3.11 18.70
CA SER A 29 -27.35 -4.26 18.60
C SER A 29 -27.06 -4.61 17.13
N ALA A 30 -28.09 -4.69 16.29
CA ALA A 30 -27.94 -4.97 14.87
C ALA A 30 -27.08 -3.91 14.14
N ILE A 31 -27.29 -2.62 14.45
CA ILE A 31 -26.48 -1.53 13.89
C ILE A 31 -25.02 -1.64 14.34
N LEU A 32 -24.78 -1.87 15.63
CA LEU A 32 -23.42 -1.96 16.18
C LEU A 32 -22.67 -3.17 15.60
N SER A 33 -23.32 -4.33 15.53
CA SER A 33 -22.76 -5.52 14.88
C SER A 33 -22.50 -5.29 13.39
N GLY A 34 -23.43 -4.66 12.67
CA GLY A 34 -23.24 -4.31 11.25
C GLY A 34 -22.03 -3.41 11.02
N ALA A 35 -21.87 -2.37 11.85
CA ALA A 35 -20.72 -1.45 11.77
C ALA A 35 -19.38 -2.17 12.04
N LEU A 36 -19.35 -3.10 13.00
CA LEU A 36 -18.18 -3.93 13.29
C LEU A 36 -17.79 -4.82 12.10
N VAL A 37 -18.76 -5.50 11.49
CA VAL A 37 -18.51 -6.38 10.33
C VAL A 37 -18.02 -5.59 9.12
N VAL A 38 -18.61 -4.42 8.84
CA VAL A 38 -18.17 -3.55 7.74
C VAL A 38 -16.77 -3.02 8.00
N GLY A 39 -16.47 -2.60 9.23
CA GLY A 39 -15.14 -2.14 9.61
C GLY A 39 -14.06 -3.21 9.40
N ASP A 40 -14.33 -4.45 9.80
CA ASP A 40 -13.40 -5.57 9.61
C ASP A 40 -13.20 -5.91 8.12
N SER A 41 -14.28 -5.90 7.34
CA SER A 41 -14.22 -6.15 5.89
C SER A 41 -13.39 -5.09 5.16
N VAL A 42 -13.55 -3.82 5.52
CA VAL A 42 -12.75 -2.73 4.93
C VAL A 42 -11.28 -2.85 5.36
N LYS A 43 -11.02 -3.15 6.62
CA LYS A 43 -9.66 -3.35 7.13
C LYS A 43 -8.95 -4.47 6.38
N GLU A 44 -9.63 -5.59 6.18
CA GLU A 44 -9.11 -6.73 5.45
C GLU A 44 -8.91 -6.40 3.96
N SER A 45 -9.85 -5.69 3.35
CA SER A 45 -9.73 -5.21 1.96
C SER A 45 -8.52 -4.28 1.78
N LEU A 46 -8.25 -3.40 2.76
CA LEU A 46 -7.08 -2.53 2.76
C LEU A 46 -5.79 -3.32 2.95
N ARG A 47 -5.79 -4.34 3.82
CA ARG A 47 -4.65 -5.23 4.03
C ARG A 47 -4.29 -5.96 2.72
N GLN A 48 -5.27 -6.59 2.08
CA GLN A 48 -5.08 -7.29 0.81
C GLN A 48 -4.60 -6.35 -0.31
N ASN A 49 -5.18 -5.14 -0.41
CA ASN A 49 -4.72 -4.14 -1.38
C ASN A 49 -3.30 -3.67 -1.08
N SER A 50 -2.92 -3.54 0.18
CA SER A 50 -1.57 -3.12 0.58
C SER A 50 -0.56 -4.22 0.23
N GLU A 51 -0.86 -5.47 0.53
CA GLU A 51 -0.02 -6.62 0.16
C GLU A 51 0.12 -6.77 -1.36
N ALA A 52 -0.98 -6.64 -2.11
CA ALA A 52 -0.95 -6.69 -3.57
C ALA A 52 -0.15 -5.54 -4.20
N ARG A 53 -0.13 -4.36 -3.56
CA ARG A 53 0.60 -3.18 -4.06
C ARG A 53 2.07 -3.17 -3.68
N ILE A 54 2.42 -3.72 -2.51
CA ILE A 54 3.79 -3.74 -2.01
C ILE A 54 4.61 -4.85 -2.70
N SER A 55 3.97 -5.85 -3.34
CA SER A 55 4.68 -6.99 -3.95
C SER A 55 5.58 -7.68 -2.91
N GLU A 56 6.57 -8.48 -3.33
CA GLU A 56 7.62 -9.02 -2.45
C GLU A 56 8.56 -7.95 -1.85
N ALA A 57 8.24 -6.65 -1.94
CA ALA A 57 9.05 -5.61 -1.34
C ALA A 57 8.94 -5.69 0.18
N GLY A 58 10.03 -6.15 0.80
CA GLY A 58 10.18 -6.24 2.24
C GLY A 58 10.52 -4.90 2.91
N PRO A 59 11.09 -4.93 4.12
CA PRO A 59 11.50 -3.73 4.83
C PRO A 59 12.53 -2.93 4.04
N VAL A 60 12.34 -1.60 4.00
CA VAL A 60 13.26 -0.67 3.33
C VAL A 60 14.19 -0.06 4.38
N LEU A 61 15.50 -0.09 4.11
CA LEU A 61 16.51 0.56 4.93
C LEU A 61 16.92 1.88 4.29
N VAL A 62 16.68 2.99 4.99
CA VAL A 62 17.04 4.34 4.51
C VAL A 62 18.11 4.93 5.44
N GLY A 63 19.17 5.48 4.86
CA GLY A 63 20.32 6.01 5.59
C GLY A 63 20.14 7.41 6.19
N GLY A 64 18.92 7.95 6.12
CA GLY A 64 18.60 9.31 6.56
C GLY A 64 19.37 10.35 5.75
N GLU A 65 20.39 10.95 6.36
CA GLU A 65 21.22 12.01 5.76
C GLU A 65 22.36 11.47 4.87
N ARG A 66 22.67 10.17 4.94
CA ARG A 66 23.78 9.56 4.19
C ARG A 66 23.31 8.44 3.27
N PHE A 67 24.00 8.31 2.15
CA PHE A 67 23.83 7.19 1.24
C PHE A 67 24.64 5.98 1.69
N PHE A 68 24.13 4.79 1.34
CA PHE A 68 24.87 3.54 1.47
C PHE A 68 25.56 3.19 0.17
N THR A 69 26.69 2.51 0.28
CA THR A 69 27.35 1.89 -0.88
C THR A 69 26.53 0.71 -1.38
N GLU A 70 26.54 0.49 -2.69
CA GLU A 70 25.89 -0.66 -3.34
C GLU A 70 26.30 -2.01 -2.73
N ASP A 71 27.57 -2.15 -2.31
CA ASP A 71 28.12 -3.34 -1.65
C ASP A 71 27.38 -3.72 -0.34
N LEU A 72 26.70 -2.77 0.32
CA LEU A 72 25.91 -3.07 1.51
C LEU A 72 24.83 -4.12 1.21
N ALA A 73 24.19 -4.05 0.03
CA ALA A 73 23.18 -5.02 -0.37
C ALA A 73 23.76 -6.44 -0.45
N ALA A 74 24.96 -6.59 -1.03
CA ALA A 74 25.66 -7.87 -1.12
C ALA A 74 26.09 -8.40 0.26
N ARG A 75 26.54 -7.52 1.15
CA ARG A 75 26.91 -7.88 2.53
C ARG A 75 25.72 -8.35 3.35
N VAL A 76 24.58 -7.68 3.24
CA VAL A 76 23.35 -8.09 3.94
C VAL A 76 22.87 -9.44 3.42
N ALA A 77 22.84 -9.63 2.09
CA ALA A 77 22.46 -10.90 1.49
C ALA A 77 23.32 -12.08 1.98
N LYS A 78 24.64 -11.86 2.11
CA LYS A 78 25.58 -12.84 2.68
C LYS A 78 25.35 -13.09 4.18
N ALA A 79 25.11 -12.04 4.96
CA ALA A 79 24.91 -12.14 6.40
C ALA A 79 23.62 -12.89 6.77
N THR A 80 22.61 -12.88 5.89
CA THR A 80 21.34 -13.61 6.10
C THR A 80 21.38 -15.03 5.51
N SER A 81 22.56 -15.58 5.19
CA SER A 81 22.77 -16.97 4.76
C SER A 81 21.92 -17.42 3.56
N GLY A 82 21.53 -16.50 2.68
CA GLY A 82 20.73 -16.81 1.48
C GLY A 82 19.25 -17.10 1.74
N THR A 83 18.76 -16.98 2.98
CA THR A 83 17.33 -17.10 3.33
C THR A 83 16.59 -15.77 3.15
N ALA A 84 17.30 -14.66 2.91
CA ALA A 84 16.70 -13.36 2.65
C ALA A 84 16.12 -13.30 1.21
N PRO A 85 14.97 -12.62 1.03
CA PRO A 85 14.46 -12.28 -0.29
C PRO A 85 15.48 -11.42 -1.06
N ALA A 86 15.30 -11.29 -2.38
CA ALA A 86 16.17 -10.48 -3.22
C ALA A 86 16.36 -9.07 -2.61
N ILE A 87 17.61 -8.61 -2.54
CA ILE A 87 17.93 -7.28 -1.99
C ILE A 87 18.36 -6.41 -3.17
N ALA A 88 17.67 -5.27 -3.36
CA ALA A 88 18.01 -4.31 -4.39
C ALA A 88 18.53 -3.01 -3.76
N PRO A 89 19.74 -2.55 -4.12
CA PRO A 89 20.18 -1.20 -3.78
C PRO A 89 19.41 -0.19 -4.64
N ILE A 90 18.97 0.90 -4.02
CA ILE A 90 18.25 1.98 -4.68
C ILE A 90 18.87 3.31 -4.25
N LEU A 91 19.12 4.18 -5.22
CA LEU A 91 19.45 5.58 -4.98
C LEU A 91 18.20 6.43 -5.14
N GLN A 92 17.75 7.08 -4.08
CA GLN A 92 16.60 7.96 -4.10
C GLN A 92 17.06 9.42 -4.06
N LEU A 93 16.64 10.20 -5.06
CA LEU A 93 16.90 11.64 -5.16
C LEU A 93 15.59 12.39 -5.42
N GLU A 94 15.53 13.64 -4.99
CA GLU A 94 14.44 14.54 -5.37
C GLU A 94 14.95 15.54 -6.41
N GLY A 95 14.15 15.78 -7.44
CA GLY A 95 14.54 16.63 -8.55
C GLY A 95 13.36 17.32 -9.23
N THR A 96 13.67 17.94 -10.37
CA THR A 96 12.70 18.57 -11.25
C THR A 96 12.94 18.07 -12.66
N VAL A 97 11.86 17.72 -13.36
CA VAL A 97 11.91 17.26 -14.76
C VAL A 97 11.26 18.31 -15.65
N THR A 98 11.96 18.67 -16.72
CA THR A 98 11.51 19.60 -17.76
C THR A 98 11.57 18.92 -19.11
N VAL A 99 10.49 19.00 -19.89
CA VAL A 99 10.47 18.51 -21.27
C VAL A 99 11.13 19.54 -22.20
N GLN A 100 11.86 19.10 -23.22
CA GLN A 100 12.38 20.02 -24.23
C GLN A 100 11.24 20.81 -24.89
N GLY A 101 11.43 22.13 -25.04
CA GLY A 101 10.38 23.06 -25.48
C GLY A 101 9.74 23.87 -24.36
N GLY A 102 10.17 23.68 -23.11
CA GLY A 102 10.05 24.67 -22.02
C GLY A 102 8.66 24.86 -21.39
N GLY A 103 7.59 24.38 -22.02
CA GLY A 103 6.23 24.60 -21.55
C GLY A 103 5.78 23.73 -20.37
N ARG A 104 6.45 22.59 -20.12
CA ARG A 104 5.96 21.57 -19.18
C ARG A 104 7.06 21.14 -18.22
N ARG A 105 6.81 21.36 -16.92
CA ARG A 105 7.75 21.08 -15.83
C ARG A 105 7.03 20.40 -14.67
N LEU A 106 7.65 19.38 -14.11
CA LEU A 106 7.24 18.76 -12.85
C LEU A 106 8.32 19.01 -11.80
N ASN A 107 7.92 19.69 -10.72
CA ASN A 107 8.75 19.88 -9.52
C ASN A 107 8.47 18.75 -8.52
N GLY A 108 9.44 18.47 -7.65
CA GLY A 108 9.28 17.50 -6.56
C GLY A 108 9.10 16.08 -7.07
N VAL A 109 9.81 15.71 -8.14
CA VAL A 109 9.79 14.34 -8.64
C VAL A 109 10.82 13.50 -7.91
N GLN A 110 10.44 12.28 -7.57
CA GLN A 110 11.34 11.29 -7.00
C GLN A 110 12.05 10.56 -8.13
N ILE A 111 13.36 10.71 -8.19
CA ILE A 111 14.25 10.04 -9.14
C ILE A 111 14.82 8.82 -8.43
N LEU A 112 14.61 7.64 -9.02
CA LEU A 112 15.10 6.37 -8.51
C LEU A 112 16.19 5.83 -9.43
N GLY A 113 17.42 5.80 -8.93
CA GLY A 113 18.52 5.04 -9.52
C GLY A 113 18.41 3.59 -9.06
N VAL A 114 18.18 2.68 -10.01
CA VAL A 114 17.90 1.27 -9.73
C VAL A 114 18.82 0.36 -10.53
N THR A 115 19.12 -0.81 -9.99
CA THR A 115 19.88 -1.87 -10.68
C THR A 115 18.96 -2.96 -11.22
N GLU A 116 19.49 -3.93 -11.97
CA GLU A 116 18.72 -5.10 -12.43
C GLU A 116 18.05 -5.87 -11.28
N ALA A 117 18.65 -5.87 -10.09
CA ALA A 117 18.08 -6.51 -8.91
C ALA A 117 16.74 -5.89 -8.47
N PHE A 118 16.54 -4.58 -8.71
CA PHE A 118 15.29 -3.90 -8.39
C PHE A 118 14.13 -4.41 -9.25
N TRP A 119 14.38 -4.63 -10.55
CA TRP A 119 13.33 -5.10 -11.46
C TRP A 119 12.84 -6.50 -11.13
N LYS A 120 13.68 -7.33 -10.48
CA LYS A 120 13.30 -8.65 -9.97
C LYS A 120 12.36 -8.59 -8.77
N LEU A 121 12.29 -7.47 -8.04
CA LEU A 121 11.33 -7.24 -6.95
C LEU A 121 9.95 -6.82 -7.46
N GLY A 122 9.90 -6.26 -8.66
CA GLY A 122 8.66 -5.87 -9.31
C GLY A 122 7.88 -7.08 -9.79
N THR A 123 6.54 -6.96 -9.84
CA THR A 123 5.63 -8.03 -10.29
C THR A 123 5.93 -8.54 -11.71
N SER A 124 6.57 -7.71 -12.54
CA SER A 124 6.97 -8.07 -13.91
C SER A 124 8.30 -8.83 -13.99
N GLY A 125 9.12 -8.83 -12.94
CA GLY A 125 10.41 -9.53 -12.86
C GLY A 125 11.50 -9.06 -13.84
N ALA A 126 11.20 -8.10 -14.72
CA ALA A 126 12.07 -7.62 -15.78
C ALA A 126 11.91 -6.10 -16.00
N PRO A 127 12.99 -5.40 -16.43
CA PRO A 127 12.88 -4.03 -16.87
C PRO A 127 12.02 -3.93 -18.14
N PRO A 128 11.35 -2.78 -18.38
CA PRO A 128 10.67 -2.53 -19.64
C PRO A 128 11.60 -2.72 -20.85
N ASP A 129 11.13 -3.35 -21.92
CA ASP A 129 11.92 -3.68 -23.12
C ASP A 129 12.68 -2.48 -23.69
N ALA A 130 12.11 -1.28 -23.59
CA ALA A 130 12.71 -0.03 -24.04
C ALA A 130 14.00 0.32 -23.28
N ILE A 131 14.10 -0.03 -21.99
CA ILE A 131 15.29 0.19 -21.16
C ILE A 131 16.30 -0.94 -21.38
N ALA A 132 15.82 -2.19 -21.49
CA ALA A 132 16.67 -3.34 -21.76
C ALA A 132 17.41 -3.23 -23.11
N ALA A 133 16.76 -2.65 -24.13
CA ALA A 133 17.31 -2.57 -25.48
C ALA A 133 18.17 -1.33 -25.77
N LYS A 134 17.98 -0.21 -25.03
CA LYS A 134 18.56 1.10 -25.42
C LYS A 134 19.61 1.69 -24.45
N GLY A 135 20.01 0.95 -23.43
CA GLY A 135 21.13 1.30 -22.54
C GLY A 135 20.91 2.55 -21.68
N ASN A 136 22.00 3.11 -21.15
CA ASN A 136 22.02 4.10 -20.05
C ASN A 136 21.41 5.48 -20.35
N ASN A 137 20.90 5.73 -21.56
CA ASN A 137 20.34 7.03 -21.96
C ASN A 137 18.82 7.11 -21.84
N TRP A 138 18.18 6.09 -21.29
CA TRP A 138 16.73 6.01 -21.15
C TRP A 138 16.34 5.86 -19.68
N PHE A 139 15.27 6.52 -19.28
CA PHE A 139 14.68 6.39 -17.95
C PHE A 139 13.21 6.02 -18.07
N ALA A 140 12.72 5.24 -17.11
CA ALA A 140 11.30 4.95 -16.99
C ALA A 140 10.59 6.14 -16.32
N VAL A 141 9.38 6.44 -16.79
CA VAL A 141 8.48 7.39 -16.16
C VAL A 141 7.20 6.66 -15.82
N ASN A 142 6.66 6.88 -14.61
CA ASN A 142 5.37 6.29 -14.27
C ASN A 142 4.24 6.93 -15.09
N GLU A 143 3.14 6.22 -15.25
CA GLU A 143 2.02 6.66 -16.08
C GLU A 143 1.43 8.01 -15.60
N ALA A 144 1.44 8.27 -14.28
CA ALA A 144 0.97 9.53 -13.72
C ALA A 144 1.84 10.73 -14.11
N ALA A 145 3.17 10.62 -14.06
CA ALA A 145 4.07 11.67 -14.50
C ALA A 145 4.05 11.81 -16.02
N ALA A 146 3.95 10.71 -16.77
CA ALA A 146 3.80 10.76 -18.23
C ALA A 146 2.55 11.52 -18.66
N ARG A 147 1.40 11.28 -18.03
CA ARG A 147 0.16 12.04 -18.27
C ARG A 147 0.28 13.52 -17.93
N ARG A 148 0.96 13.87 -16.84
CA ARG A 148 1.14 15.28 -16.43
C ARG A 148 2.12 16.03 -17.32
N LEU A 149 3.14 15.35 -17.81
CA LEU A 149 4.10 15.89 -18.77
C LEU A 149 3.59 15.83 -20.21
N ASP A 150 2.53 15.05 -20.45
CA ASP A 150 1.97 14.76 -21.78
C ASP A 150 3.07 14.35 -22.77
N VAL A 151 3.75 13.26 -22.38
CA VAL A 151 4.89 12.64 -23.09
C VAL A 151 4.60 11.17 -23.41
N THR A 152 5.16 10.71 -24.52
CA THR A 152 5.07 9.34 -25.03
C THR A 152 6.44 8.67 -25.06
N VAL A 153 6.47 7.35 -25.24
CA VAL A 153 7.72 6.58 -25.30
C VAL A 153 8.54 7.03 -26.51
N GLY A 154 9.68 7.68 -26.25
CA GLY A 154 10.56 8.23 -27.29
C GLY A 154 10.81 9.72 -27.22
N ASP A 155 10.02 10.44 -26.42
CA ASP A 155 10.19 11.88 -26.19
C ASP A 155 11.43 12.18 -25.33
N ARG A 156 11.96 13.40 -25.48
CA ARG A 156 13.22 13.86 -24.87
C ARG A 156 13.03 14.96 -23.83
#